data_AF-A0A6L6BQA6-F1
#
_entry.id   AF-A0A6L6BQA6-F1
#
_cell.length_a   1.000
_cell.length_b   1.000
_cell.length_c   1.000
_cell.angle_alpha   90.00
_cell.angle_beta   90.00
_cell.angle_gamma   90.00
#
_symmetry.space_group_name_H-M   'P 1'
#
loop_
_entity.id
_entity.type
_entity.pdbx_description
1 polymer ?
#
loop_
_entity_poly.entity_id
_entity_poly.type
_entity_poly.pdbx_seq_one_letter_code
_entity_poly.pdbx_strand_id
1 'polypeptide(L)'
;MFAALITGKNKVEMIEFPDPSPASSGVVVDIAYCGICGTDIHAYQSGAPYNPAICGHEWSGTLSAVGADVKSFSEGDRVVVA
;
A
#
# COMPACT_ATOMS: atom_id res chain seq x y z
N MET A 1 -3.89 -9.95 5.72
CA MET A 1 -4.05 -9.50 4.31
C MET A 1 -2.97 -10.07 3.38
N PHE A 2 -3.22 -10.15 2.07
CA PHE A 2 -2.19 -10.43 1.06
C PHE A 2 -1.66 -9.14 0.43
N ALA A 3 -0.36 -9.09 0.13
CA ALA A 3 0.27 -8.01 -0.61
C ALA A 3 1.13 -8.56 -1.76
N ALA A 4 1.17 -7.84 -2.89
CA ALA A 4 2.07 -8.14 -4.00
C ALA A 4 3.43 -7.46 -3.79
N LEU A 5 4.52 -8.21 -3.90
CA LEU A 5 5.90 -7.70 -3.82
C LEU A 5 6.65 -8.01 -5.10
N ILE A 6 7.39 -7.03 -5.63
CA ILE A 6 8.40 -7.26 -6.66
C ILE A 6 9.69 -7.72 -5.95
N THR A 7 9.93 -9.03 -5.93
CA THR A 7 11.06 -9.64 -5.19
C THR A 7 12.30 -9.88 -6.06
N GLY A 8 12.23 -9.55 -7.34
CA GLY A 8 13.35 -9.65 -8.26
C GLY A 8 12.95 -9.34 -9.69
N LYS A 9 13.94 -9.40 -10.59
CA LYS A 9 13.73 -9.20 -12.02
C LYS A 9 12.70 -10.19 -12.53
N ASN A 10 11.66 -9.67 -13.16
CA ASN A 10 10.52 -10.39 -13.71
C ASN A 10 9.77 -11.26 -12.69
N LYS A 11 9.83 -10.93 -11.40
CA LYS A 11 9.22 -11.74 -10.33
C LYS A 11 8.30 -10.89 -9.44
N VAL A 12 7.05 -11.34 -9.31
CA VAL A 12 6.08 -10.84 -8.34
C VAL A 12 5.61 -12.00 -7.47
N GLU A 13 5.57 -11.78 -6.16
CA GLU A 13 5.10 -12.77 -5.19
C GLU A 13 3.97 -12.18 -4.35
N MET A 14 2.92 -12.99 -4.13
CA MET A 14 1.86 -12.68 -3.18
C MET A 14 2.29 -13.21 -1.82
N ILE A 15 2.48 -12.30 -0.86
CA ILE A 15 2.92 -12.64 0.49
C ILE A 15 1.82 -12.26 1.47
N GLU A 16 1.59 -13.11 2.46
CA GLU A 16 0.65 -12.86 3.53
C GLU A 16 1.29 -12.01 4.63
N PHE A 17 0.55 -11.01 5.10
CA PHE A 17 0.91 -10.12 6.20
C PHE A 17 -0.21 -10.09 7.24
N PRO A 18 0.10 -9.85 8.52
CA PRO A 18 -0.93 -9.47 9.48
C PRO A 18 -1.61 -8.18 9.03
N ASP A 19 -2.89 -8.02 9.38
CA ASP A 19 -3.57 -6.76 9.13
C ASP A 19 -2.92 -5.65 10.00
N PRO A 20 -2.70 -4.45 9.43
CA PRO A 20 -2.02 -3.38 10.15
C PRO A 20 -2.94 -2.74 11.20
N SER A 21 -2.32 -2.20 12.25
CA SER A 21 -2.97 -1.31 13.20
C SER A 21 -2.43 0.12 13.03
N PRO A 22 -3.24 1.17 13.21
CA PRO A 22 -2.77 2.54 13.06
C PRO A 22 -1.78 2.87 14.20
N ALA A 23 -0.69 3.55 13.87
CA ALA A 23 0.08 4.30 14.85
C ALA A 23 -0.76 5.47 15.39
N SER A 24 -0.35 6.10 16.50
CA SER A 24 -1.13 7.20 17.11
C SER A 24 -1.43 8.35 16.13
N SER A 25 -0.49 8.68 15.24
CA SER A 25 -0.64 9.67 14.16
C SER A 25 -0.86 9.07 12.77
N GLY A 26 -1.11 7.75 12.70
CA GLY A 26 -1.31 7.01 11.47
C GLY A 26 -2.78 6.69 11.20
N VAL A 27 -3.03 6.14 10.01
CA VAL A 27 -4.34 5.60 9.61
C VAL A 27 -4.13 4.24 8.94
N VAL A 28 -5.17 3.42 8.93
CA VAL A 28 -5.27 2.20 8.13
C VAL A 28 -6.33 2.42 7.05
N VAL A 29 -6.01 1.97 5.85
CA VAL A 29 -6.88 2.12 4.68
C VAL A 29 -7.20 0.75 4.12
N ASP A 30 -8.49 0.47 3.96
CA ASP A 30 -8.96 -0.64 3.14
C ASP A 30 -8.85 -0.22 1.66
N ILE A 31 -7.78 -0.68 1.01
CA ILE A 31 -7.50 -0.38 -0.39
C ILE A 31 -8.51 -1.11 -1.28
N ALA A 32 -9.28 -0.35 -2.06
CA ALA A 32 -10.26 -0.89 -3.01
C ALA A 32 -9.63 -1.10 -4.40
N TYR A 33 -8.77 -0.18 -4.83
CA TYR A 33 -8.09 -0.24 -6.13
C TYR A 33 -6.67 0.30 -6.00
N CYS A 34 -5.72 -0.33 -6.69
CA CYS A 34 -4.34 0.13 -6.85
C CYS A 34 -3.93 0.02 -8.33
N GLY A 35 -3.50 1.12 -8.93
CA GLY A 35 -2.97 1.21 -10.27
C GLY A 35 -1.57 0.63 -10.37
N ILE A 36 -1.17 0.31 -11.60
CA ILE A 36 0.20 -0.10 -11.93
C ILE A 36 0.84 1.07 -12.67
N CYS A 37 1.84 1.69 -12.04
CA CYS A 37 2.56 2.81 -12.60
C CYS A 37 3.72 2.32 -13.49
N GLY A 38 4.22 3.21 -14.35
CA GLY A 38 5.46 2.95 -15.10
C GLY A 38 6.66 2.62 -14.21
N THR A 39 6.71 3.19 -13.00
CA THR A 39 7.76 2.89 -12.01
C THR A 39 7.69 1.43 -11.53
N ASP A 40 6.49 0.88 -11.35
CA ASP A 40 6.34 -0.53 -10.98
C ASP A 40 6.82 -1.45 -12.11
N ILE A 41 6.53 -1.08 -13.36
CA ILE A 41 7.03 -1.80 -14.56
C ILE A 41 8.55 -1.76 -14.61
N HIS A 42 9.17 -0.59 -14.41
CA HIS A 42 10.62 -0.46 -14.38
C HIS A 42 11.24 -1.28 -13.24
N ALA A 43 10.60 -1.33 -12.08
CA ALA A 43 11.06 -2.12 -10.96
C ALA A 43 10.97 -3.61 -11.23
N TYR A 44 9.87 -4.07 -11.82
CA TYR A 44 9.69 -5.44 -12.26
C TYR A 44 10.76 -5.85 -13.28
N GLN A 45 11.05 -5.01 -14.26
CA GLN A 45 12.01 -5.32 -15.33
C GLN A 45 13.48 -5.29 -14.88
N SER A 46 13.81 -4.43 -13.90
CA SER A 46 15.20 -4.26 -13.42
C SER A 46 15.53 -5.05 -12.15
N GLY A 47 14.52 -5.37 -11.33
CA GLY A 47 14.68 -5.97 -10.00
C GLY A 47 15.02 -4.98 -8.87
N ALA A 48 14.97 -3.67 -9.14
CA ALA A 48 15.22 -2.56 -8.20
C ALA A 48 14.29 -1.37 -8.54
N PRO A 49 13.92 -0.48 -7.61
CA PRO A 49 14.46 -0.27 -6.26
C PRO A 49 13.70 -0.96 -5.13
N TYR A 50 12.56 -1.61 -5.41
CA TYR A 50 11.62 -2.11 -4.38
C TYR A 50 12.10 -3.34 -3.59
N ASN A 51 13.40 -3.53 -3.40
CA ASN A 51 13.96 -4.75 -2.82
C ASN A 51 14.44 -4.54 -1.36
N PRO A 52 13.67 -4.96 -0.32
CA PRO A 52 12.28 -5.43 -0.31
C PRO A 52 11.26 -4.39 0.22
N ALA A 53 10.21 -4.09 -0.55
CA ALA A 53 9.09 -3.24 -0.17
C ALA A 53 7.77 -3.69 -0.85
N ILE A 54 6.63 -3.44 -0.18
CA ILE A 54 5.31 -3.54 -0.82
C ILE A 54 5.24 -2.45 -1.92
N CYS A 55 4.88 -2.86 -3.13
CA CYS A 55 4.80 -1.98 -4.30
C CYS A 55 3.41 -1.33 -4.41
N GLY A 56 3.27 -0.35 -5.31
CA GLY A 56 2.01 0.38 -5.52
C GLY A 56 1.96 1.71 -4.74
N HIS A 57 1.82 2.80 -5.49
CA HIS A 57 1.75 4.17 -4.98
C HIS A 57 0.57 4.95 -5.57
N GLU A 58 -0.32 4.27 -6.29
CA GLU A 58 -1.49 4.84 -6.95
C GLU A 58 -2.74 4.10 -6.50
N TRP A 59 -3.32 4.42 -5.34
CA TRP A 59 -4.45 3.67 -4.80
C TRP A 59 -5.57 4.56 -4.28
N SER A 60 -6.76 3.97 -4.20
CA SER A 60 -7.94 4.56 -3.55
C SER A 60 -8.58 3.55 -2.60
N GLY A 61 -9.14 4.07 -1.51
CA GLY A 61 -9.70 3.24 -0.46
C GLY A 61 -10.52 4.02 0.55
N THR A 62 -10.85 3.35 1.64
CA THR A 62 -11.61 3.91 2.76
C THR A 62 -10.83 3.74 4.05
N LEU A 63 -10.83 4.76 4.92
CA LEU A 63 -10.19 4.65 6.22
C LEU A 63 -10.93 3.64 7.10
N SER A 64 -10.26 2.56 7.49
CA SER A 64 -10.82 1.50 8.36
C SER A 64 -10.39 1.63 9.82
N ALA A 65 -9.29 2.33 10.09
CA ALA A 65 -8.90 2.70 11.45
C ALA A 65 -8.11 4.01 11.47
N VAL A 66 -8.31 4.84 12.49
CA VAL A 66 -7.62 6.13 12.66
C VAL A 66 -6.94 6.22 14.02
N GLY A 67 -5.68 6.66 14.04
CA GLY A 67 -4.91 6.83 15.27
C GLY A 67 -5.43 7.96 16.17
N ALA A 68 -5.21 7.83 17.49
CA ALA A 68 -5.76 8.73 18.50
C ALA A 68 -5.40 10.23 18.32
N ASP A 69 -4.24 10.52 17.72
CA ASP A 69 -3.72 11.87 17.52
C ASP A 69 -4.14 12.47 16.17
N VAL A 70 -4.74 11.69 15.28
CA VAL A 70 -5.24 12.19 13.99
C VAL A 70 -6.55 12.95 14.21
N LYS A 71 -6.60 14.22 13.78
CA LYS A 71 -7.78 15.10 13.92
C LYS A 71 -8.42 15.49 12.60
N SER A 72 -7.73 15.25 11.49
CA SER A 72 -8.14 15.72 10.15
C SER A 72 -9.01 14.73 9.39
N PHE A 73 -9.13 13.49 9.89
CA PHE A 73 -9.79 12.38 9.19
C PHE A 73 -10.60 11.53 10.17
N SER A 74 -11.60 10.84 9.66
CA SER A 74 -12.45 9.89 10.39
C SER A 74 -12.52 8.54 9.67
N GLU A 75 -12.76 7.47 10.43
CA GLU A 75 -13.10 6.17 9.85
C GLU A 75 -14.32 6.31 8.91
N GLY A 76 -14.27 5.65 7.75
CA GLY A 76 -15.26 5.78 6.68
C GLY A 76 -14.94 6.86 5.63
N ASP A 77 -13.96 7.73 5.86
CA ASP A 77 -13.54 8.70 4.84
C ASP A 77 -12.93 7.99 3.63
N ARG A 78 -13.31 8.45 2.43
CA ARG A 78 -12.70 8.00 1.17
C ARG A 78 -11.43 8.78 0.91
N VAL A 79 -10.33 8.08 0.65
CA VAL A 79 -9.00 8.66 0.45
C VAL A 79 -8.35 8.11 -0.81
N VAL A 80 -7.42 8.89 -1.36
CA VAL A 80 -6.63 8.55 -2.55
C VAL A 80 -5.17 8.96 -2.32
N VAL A 81 -4.26 8.16 -2.84
CA VAL A 81 -2.84 8.47 -3.02
C VAL A 81 -2.51 8.20 -4.49
N ALA A 82 -1.86 9.16 -5.14
CA ALA A 82 -1.48 9.09 -6.55
C ALA A 82 -0.13 9.80 -6.74
#